data_AF-A0A7C1LGM1-F1
#
_entry.id   AF-A0A7C1LGM1-F1
#
_cell.length_a   1.000
_cell.length_b   1.000
_cell.length_c   1.000
_cell.angle_alpha   90.00
_cell.angle_beta   90.00
_cell.angle_gamma   90.00
#
_symmetry.space_group_name_H-M   'P 1'
#
loop_
_entity.id
_entity.type
_entity.pdbx_description
1 polymer ?
#
loop_
_entity_poly.entity_id
_entity_poly.type
_entity_poly.pdbx_seq_one_letter_code
_entity_poly.pdbx_strand_id
1 'polypeptide(L)'
;MRKIKDIKKYLWIILLISGIILIISVFTPVSFSISPISGSEYYVWMWGLSYSNSEFSGIIFSFILLSDPLLIMIPMVILNIIISLVVLVTSITLIVIGNRIRTGRIIIKDKENHIIKLAVIMIMAPIIYVIVTIIFGNMYYDYFGIIGDFKLWEGSSNPGFAFFGPFIGGTLAISVAVASKKMIPVKLVNFTQEKKEIITNTPIQPVTNTLIKPITNRALNFKKYIWIIVLIGGIITIISFFTPAFYVNLLQVEEYFWMWGLHYGNITGYGANFSLIPLENPFIYMIPIFLAGIFPALLIIISSIMLIVIANGIRNGISDLIYYENRIIGYGITLISASVIFIISISITMNNFIEYLLYGFGDGITLDIWDIYQPGFAVIGPFIGGVLAIIGGIASKTIKPGEKPNSIQEMKNYITKMPRENKMGKFNYCPECGQELFHKEYKFCSNCGFELRI
;
A
#
# COMPACT_ATOMS: atom_id res chain seq x y z
N MET A 1 39.56 10.13 3.30
CA MET A 1 38.52 9.34 4.03
C MET A 1 37.21 10.08 4.32
N ARG A 2 37.12 11.43 4.39
CA ARG A 2 35.85 12.14 4.63
C ARG A 2 34.76 11.92 3.55
N LYS A 3 35.14 11.82 2.26
CA LYS A 3 34.19 11.66 1.12
C LYS A 3 33.34 10.37 1.15
N ILE A 4 33.79 9.30 1.81
CA ILE A 4 33.04 8.01 1.86
C ILE A 4 31.87 8.07 2.86
N LYS A 5 31.93 8.92 3.90
CA LYS A 5 30.84 9.06 4.87
C LYS A 5 29.59 9.69 4.26
N ASP A 6 29.75 10.53 3.24
CA ASP A 6 28.64 11.25 2.64
C ASP A 6 27.80 10.38 1.69
N ILE A 7 28.42 9.38 1.04
CA ILE A 7 27.72 8.46 0.12
C ILE A 7 26.59 7.69 0.84
N LYS A 8 26.79 7.34 2.12
CA LYS A 8 25.77 6.63 2.93
C LYS A 8 24.46 7.41 3.07
N LYS A 9 24.53 8.75 3.08
CA LYS A 9 23.36 9.61 3.17
C LYS A 9 22.49 9.57 1.92
N TYR A 10 22.97 9.00 0.81
CA TYR A 10 22.27 9.00 -0.47
C TYR A 10 21.79 7.61 -0.91
N LEU A 11 22.14 6.53 -0.19
CA LEU A 11 21.72 5.16 -0.54
C LEU A 11 20.19 4.98 -0.56
N TRP A 12 19.45 5.72 0.27
CA TRP A 12 17.99 5.71 0.24
C TRP A 12 17.40 6.35 -1.03
N ILE A 13 18.10 7.32 -1.63
CA ILE A 13 17.69 7.94 -2.89
C ILE A 13 17.76 6.90 -4.02
N ILE A 14 18.84 6.12 -4.06
CA ILE A 14 19.01 5.07 -5.07
C ILE A 14 17.91 4.00 -4.93
N LEU A 15 17.53 3.64 -3.70
CA LEU A 15 16.39 2.73 -3.45
C LEU A 15 15.04 3.32 -3.90
N LEU A 16 14.82 4.62 -3.71
CA LEU A 16 13.61 5.29 -4.20
C LEU A 16 13.57 5.33 -5.73
N ILE A 17 14.68 5.71 -6.37
CA ILE A 17 14.81 5.74 -7.84
C ILE A 17 14.56 4.34 -8.40
N SER A 18 15.16 3.31 -7.78
CA SER A 18 14.91 1.91 -8.12
C SER A 18 13.42 1.58 -8.07
N GLY A 19 12.73 1.87 -6.96
CA GLY A 19 11.29 1.66 -6.84
C GLY A 19 10.44 2.43 -7.86
N ILE A 20 10.80 3.67 -8.18
CA ILE A 20 10.07 4.50 -9.16
C ILE A 20 10.25 3.97 -10.59
N ILE A 21 11.48 3.62 -10.98
CA ILE A 21 11.79 3.02 -12.29
C ILE A 21 10.92 1.79 -12.54
N LEU A 22 10.73 0.98 -11.50
CA LEU A 22 9.94 -0.24 -11.59
C LEU A 22 8.43 0.02 -11.68
N ILE A 23 7.93 1.05 -10.99
CA ILE A 23 6.54 1.47 -11.18
C ILE A 23 6.32 1.91 -12.62
N ILE A 24 7.22 2.75 -13.16
CA ILE A 24 7.17 3.19 -14.55
C ILE A 24 7.19 1.98 -15.49
N SER A 25 8.02 0.97 -15.21
CA SER A 25 8.12 -0.20 -16.07
C SER A 25 6.82 -0.99 -16.17
N VAL A 26 6.05 -1.11 -15.10
CA VAL A 26 4.73 -1.79 -15.11
C VAL A 26 3.74 -1.08 -16.05
N PHE A 27 3.83 0.25 -16.17
CA PHE A 27 2.91 1.06 -16.98
C PHE A 27 3.40 1.32 -18.41
N THR A 28 4.64 0.95 -18.74
CA THR A 28 5.16 1.03 -20.10
C THR A 28 4.87 -0.24 -20.90
N PRO A 29 4.77 -0.16 -22.23
CA PRO A 29 4.67 -1.36 -23.08
C PRO A 29 6.00 -2.15 -23.08
N VAL A 30 5.89 -3.48 -23.14
CA VAL A 30 6.95 -4.49 -23.28
C VAL A 30 7.43 -4.60 -24.71
N SER A 31 6.52 -4.51 -25.66
CA SER A 31 6.86 -4.53 -27.08
C SER A 31 6.08 -3.46 -27.82
N PHE A 32 6.75 -2.93 -28.83
CA PHE A 32 6.22 -2.01 -29.81
C PHE A 32 6.54 -2.62 -31.17
N SER A 33 5.55 -2.93 -31.99
CA SER A 33 5.75 -3.41 -33.36
C SER A 33 5.10 -2.45 -34.34
N ILE A 34 5.86 -2.02 -35.35
CA ILE A 34 5.30 -1.31 -36.50
C ILE A 34 5.10 -2.35 -37.59
N SER A 35 3.85 -2.60 -37.98
CA SER A 35 3.56 -3.42 -39.15
C SER A 35 4.12 -2.72 -40.39
N PRO A 36 5.07 -3.33 -41.13
CA PRO A 36 5.64 -2.71 -42.31
C PRO A 36 4.64 -2.56 -43.46
N ILE A 37 3.52 -3.31 -43.43
CA ILE A 37 2.51 -3.33 -44.48
C ILE A 37 1.43 -2.28 -44.24
N SER A 38 0.98 -2.14 -42.98
CA SER A 38 -0.12 -1.23 -42.61
C SER A 38 0.33 0.05 -41.92
N GLY A 39 1.61 0.18 -41.55
CA GLY A 39 2.10 1.28 -40.72
C GLY A 39 1.54 1.29 -39.29
N SER A 40 0.71 0.31 -38.92
CA SER A 40 0.01 0.27 -37.63
C SER A 40 0.99 -0.07 -36.52
N GLU A 41 0.89 0.70 -35.43
CA GLU A 41 1.67 0.53 -34.22
C GLU A 41 0.94 -0.38 -33.23
N TYR A 42 1.61 -1.44 -32.78
CA TYR A 42 1.11 -2.37 -31.78
C TYR A 42 1.90 -2.24 -30.49
N TYR A 43 1.22 -1.92 -29.40
CA TYR A 43 1.80 -1.85 -28.06
C TYR A 43 1.28 -3.01 -27.23
N VAL A 44 2.14 -3.70 -26.49
CA VAL A 44 1.74 -4.78 -25.56
C VAL A 44 2.33 -4.48 -24.19
N TRP A 45 1.54 -4.50 -23.12
CA TRP A 45 2.00 -4.28 -21.75
C TRP A 45 2.20 -5.61 -20.98
N MET A 46 3.01 -5.59 -19.90
CA MET A 46 3.32 -6.78 -19.09
C MET A 46 2.10 -7.46 -18.45
N TRP A 47 0.99 -6.74 -18.30
CA TRP A 47 -0.26 -7.20 -17.70
C TRP A 47 -1.24 -7.74 -18.75
N GLY A 48 -0.81 -7.84 -20.01
CA GLY A 48 -1.55 -8.50 -21.09
C GLY A 48 -2.49 -7.57 -21.88
N LEU A 49 -2.51 -6.27 -21.59
CA LEU A 49 -3.16 -5.30 -22.47
C LEU A 49 -2.36 -5.13 -23.74
N SER A 50 -3.05 -4.83 -24.82
CA SER A 50 -2.44 -4.40 -26.07
C SER A 50 -3.30 -3.37 -26.78
N TYR A 51 -2.66 -2.55 -27.60
CA TYR A 51 -3.28 -1.46 -28.33
C TYR A 51 -2.76 -1.44 -29.76
N SER A 52 -3.65 -1.27 -30.74
CA SER A 52 -3.31 -1.12 -32.16
C SER A 52 -3.76 0.25 -32.66
N ASN A 53 -2.85 1.00 -33.27
CA ASN A 53 -3.14 2.26 -33.95
C ASN A 53 -3.36 2.02 -35.46
N SER A 54 -4.34 1.19 -35.82
CA SER A 54 -4.80 0.98 -37.21
C SER A 54 -5.99 1.90 -37.53
N GLU A 55 -6.31 2.12 -38.81
CA GLU A 55 -7.51 2.87 -39.26
C GLU A 55 -8.84 2.32 -38.68
N PHE A 56 -8.83 1.06 -38.24
CA PHE A 56 -9.73 0.56 -37.21
C PHE A 56 -9.13 0.87 -35.83
N SER A 57 -9.37 2.08 -35.34
CA SER A 57 -8.81 2.59 -34.09
C SER A 57 -9.57 2.01 -32.91
N GLY A 58 -9.26 0.77 -32.55
CA GLY A 58 -9.78 0.09 -31.37
C GLY A 58 -8.63 -0.35 -30.47
N ILE A 59 -8.82 -0.24 -29.14
CA ILE A 59 -7.99 -1.00 -28.19
C ILE A 59 -8.43 -2.46 -28.32
N ILE A 60 -7.89 -3.13 -29.32
CA ILE A 60 -8.04 -4.56 -29.52
C ILE A 60 -7.17 -5.21 -28.45
N PHE A 61 -7.79 -5.94 -27.50
CA PHE A 61 -7.06 -7.01 -26.80
C PHE A 61 -6.56 -7.95 -27.90
N SER A 62 -5.31 -7.77 -28.30
CA SER A 62 -4.69 -8.30 -29.52
C SER A 62 -5.13 -9.72 -29.84
N PHE A 63 -5.78 -9.89 -30.99
CA PHE A 63 -5.71 -10.97 -32.00
C PHE A 63 -5.72 -12.47 -31.59
N ILE A 64 -5.63 -12.81 -30.31
CA ILE A 64 -5.68 -14.17 -29.77
C ILE A 64 -7.12 -14.54 -29.36
N LEU A 65 -8.03 -13.55 -29.33
CA LEU A 65 -9.43 -13.71 -28.91
C LEU A 65 -10.36 -14.29 -29.99
N LEU A 66 -9.93 -14.50 -31.23
CA LEU A 66 -10.88 -14.82 -32.31
C LEU A 66 -11.10 -16.31 -32.58
N SER A 67 -10.30 -17.23 -32.02
CA SER A 67 -10.46 -18.66 -32.31
C SER A 67 -10.63 -19.60 -31.12
N ASP A 68 -10.01 -19.36 -29.95
CA ASP A 68 -10.29 -20.16 -28.74
C ASP A 68 -9.74 -19.53 -27.43
N PRO A 69 -10.53 -18.76 -26.67
CA PRO A 69 -10.05 -17.88 -25.59
C PRO A 69 -9.76 -18.59 -24.26
N LEU A 70 -10.17 -19.85 -24.08
CA LEU A 70 -10.28 -20.45 -22.74
C LEU A 70 -9.02 -21.16 -22.27
N LEU A 71 -8.37 -21.95 -23.13
CA LEU A 71 -7.35 -22.90 -22.68
C LEU A 71 -5.96 -22.25 -22.50
N ILE A 72 -5.60 -21.30 -23.37
CA ILE A 72 -4.24 -20.74 -23.44
C ILE A 72 -4.22 -19.29 -22.96
N MET A 73 -5.28 -18.51 -23.22
CA MET A 73 -5.34 -17.07 -22.94
C MET A 73 -5.56 -16.74 -21.47
N ILE A 74 -6.53 -17.36 -20.81
CA ILE A 74 -6.81 -17.09 -19.39
C ILE A 74 -5.57 -17.35 -18.52
N PRO A 75 -4.87 -18.49 -18.65
CA PRO A 75 -3.63 -18.72 -17.90
C PRO A 75 -2.56 -17.66 -18.18
N MET A 76 -2.41 -17.24 -19.44
CA MET A 76 -1.42 -16.24 -19.84
C MET A 76 -1.74 -14.86 -19.26
N VAL A 77 -2.99 -14.40 -19.36
CA VAL A 77 -3.43 -13.11 -18.78
C VAL A 77 -3.30 -13.14 -17.27
N ILE A 78 -3.77 -14.19 -16.60
CA ILE A 78 -3.65 -14.34 -15.15
C ILE A 78 -2.18 -14.28 -14.74
N LEU A 79 -1.29 -15.00 -15.44
CA LEU A 79 0.12 -15.01 -15.09
C LEU A 79 0.79 -13.66 -15.31
N ASN A 80 0.49 -12.98 -16.41
CA ASN A 80 0.97 -11.64 -16.73
C ASN A 80 0.55 -10.63 -15.65
N ILE A 81 -0.69 -10.74 -15.16
CA ILE A 81 -1.18 -9.93 -14.05
C ILE A 81 -0.47 -10.27 -12.74
N ILE A 82 -0.27 -11.56 -12.43
CA ILE A 82 0.49 -11.99 -11.25
C ILE A 82 1.91 -11.41 -11.28
N ILE A 83 2.62 -11.51 -12.41
CA ILE A 83 3.97 -10.99 -12.56
C ILE A 83 3.98 -9.46 -12.38
N SER A 84 3.04 -8.76 -13.02
CA SER A 84 2.90 -7.30 -12.90
C SER A 84 2.61 -6.86 -11.47
N LEU A 85 1.74 -7.58 -10.76
CA LEU A 85 1.45 -7.35 -9.33
C LEU A 85 2.69 -7.61 -8.46
N VAL A 86 3.46 -8.66 -8.73
CA VAL A 86 4.71 -8.94 -8.01
C VAL A 86 5.70 -7.78 -8.20
N VAL A 87 5.90 -7.31 -9.44
CA VAL A 87 6.77 -6.15 -9.71
C VAL A 87 6.24 -4.91 -8.99
N LEU A 88 4.94 -4.62 -9.04
CA LEU A 88 4.35 -3.46 -8.39
C LEU A 88 4.51 -3.50 -6.85
N VAL A 89 4.16 -4.62 -6.22
CA VAL A 89 4.25 -4.79 -4.75
C VAL A 89 5.70 -4.70 -4.28
N THR A 90 6.64 -5.32 -4.99
CA THR A 90 8.05 -5.26 -4.66
C THR A 90 8.59 -3.83 -4.82
N SER A 91 8.15 -3.09 -5.84
CA SER A 91 8.50 -1.68 -6.07
C SER A 91 8.05 -0.78 -4.93
N ILE A 92 6.78 -0.88 -4.53
CA ILE A 92 6.21 -0.14 -3.39
C ILE A 92 6.98 -0.49 -2.11
N THR A 93 7.33 -1.76 -1.92
CA THR A 93 8.10 -2.21 -0.76
C THR A 93 9.49 -1.57 -0.70
N LEU A 94 10.21 -1.48 -1.83
CA LEU A 94 11.49 -0.78 -1.90
C LEU A 94 11.36 0.70 -1.58
N ILE A 95 10.31 1.37 -2.09
CA ILE A 95 10.05 2.79 -1.80
C ILE A 95 9.83 3.00 -0.29
N VAL A 96 9.02 2.14 0.33
CA VAL A 96 8.75 2.20 1.78
C VAL A 96 10.03 1.98 2.59
N ILE A 97 10.88 1.01 2.19
CA ILE A 97 12.17 0.76 2.85
C ILE A 97 13.08 1.98 2.70
N GLY A 98 13.22 2.52 1.49
CA GLY A 98 14.01 3.73 1.23
C GLY A 98 13.57 4.91 2.10
N ASN A 99 12.27 5.16 2.19
CA ASN A 99 11.74 6.24 3.03
C ASN A 99 11.94 6.01 4.53
N ARG A 100 11.87 4.75 5.00
CA ARG A 100 12.18 4.40 6.39
C ARG A 100 13.67 4.55 6.72
N ILE A 101 14.56 4.28 5.76
CA ILE A 101 16.00 4.55 5.92
C ILE A 101 16.25 6.06 5.96
N ARG A 102 15.63 6.85 5.06
CA ARG A 102 15.72 8.32 5.03
C ARG A 102 15.38 8.94 6.38
N THR A 103 14.32 8.46 7.00
CA THR A 103 13.82 8.97 8.30
C THR A 103 14.61 8.46 9.50
N GLY A 104 15.65 7.63 9.28
CA GLY A 104 16.44 7.02 10.36
C GLY A 104 15.69 5.94 11.14
N ARG A 105 14.50 5.52 10.69
CA ARG A 105 13.66 4.52 11.37
C ARG A 105 14.18 3.10 11.20
N ILE A 106 14.92 2.82 10.12
CA ILE A 106 15.51 1.53 9.84
C ILE A 106 16.96 1.73 9.45
N ILE A 107 17.86 0.92 10.00
CA ILE A 107 19.24 0.84 9.55
C ILE A 107 19.26 -0.08 8.33
N ILE A 108 19.85 0.39 7.23
CA ILE A 108 19.88 -0.36 5.96
C ILE A 108 20.44 -1.78 6.12
N LYS A 109 21.41 -1.94 7.03
CA LYS A 109 22.05 -3.20 7.38
C LYS A 109 21.06 -4.29 7.78
N ASP A 110 20.02 -3.92 8.52
CA ASP A 110 19.01 -4.86 9.03
C ASP A 110 18.06 -5.35 7.94
N LYS A 111 18.04 -4.66 6.80
CA LYS A 111 17.18 -4.99 5.65
C LYS A 111 17.94 -5.44 4.41
N GLU A 112 19.27 -5.58 4.46
CA GLU A 112 20.10 -5.95 3.31
C GLU A 112 19.61 -7.22 2.61
N ASN A 113 19.47 -8.33 3.34
CA ASN A 113 19.02 -9.59 2.77
C ASN A 113 17.60 -9.51 2.20
N HIS A 114 16.74 -8.66 2.78
CA HIS A 114 15.40 -8.45 2.27
C HIS A 114 15.41 -7.63 0.98
N ILE A 115 16.21 -6.56 0.91
CA ILE A 115 16.43 -5.75 -0.29
C ILE A 115 17.00 -6.63 -1.42
N ILE A 116 17.99 -7.48 -1.14
CA ILE A 116 18.55 -8.41 -2.13
C ILE A 116 17.48 -9.37 -2.64
N LYS A 117 16.67 -9.96 -1.75
CA LYS A 117 15.56 -10.86 -2.18
C LYS A 117 14.56 -10.15 -3.07
N LEU A 118 14.13 -8.94 -2.70
CA LEU A 118 13.21 -8.13 -3.52
C LEU A 118 13.82 -7.82 -4.90
N ALA A 119 15.10 -7.45 -4.93
CA ALA A 119 15.80 -7.15 -6.17
C ALA A 119 15.96 -8.37 -7.09
N VAL A 120 16.24 -9.55 -6.52
CA VAL A 120 16.30 -10.82 -7.29
C VAL A 120 14.91 -11.16 -7.85
N ILE A 121 13.85 -11.04 -7.06
CA ILE A 121 12.47 -11.24 -7.54
C ILE A 121 12.17 -10.31 -8.72
N MET A 122 12.58 -9.04 -8.65
CA MET A 122 12.39 -8.07 -9.73
C MET A 122 13.14 -8.44 -11.01
N ILE A 123 14.36 -8.97 -10.91
CA ILE A 123 15.13 -9.42 -12.08
C ILE A 123 14.53 -10.69 -12.67
N MET A 124 14.03 -11.60 -11.83
CA MET A 124 13.44 -12.86 -12.28
C MET A 124 12.05 -12.68 -12.92
N ALA A 125 11.27 -11.70 -12.48
CA ALA A 125 9.93 -11.41 -12.99
C ALA A 125 9.85 -11.25 -14.53
N PRO A 126 10.63 -10.37 -15.19
CA PRO A 126 10.62 -10.24 -16.64
C PRO A 126 11.18 -11.49 -17.36
N ILE A 127 12.13 -12.21 -16.74
CA ILE A 127 12.66 -13.46 -17.30
C ILE A 127 11.55 -14.51 -17.35
N ILE A 128 10.82 -14.68 -16.25
CA ILE A 128 9.67 -15.60 -16.17
C ILE A 128 8.59 -15.18 -17.17
N TYR A 129 8.28 -13.88 -17.27
CA TYR A 129 7.34 -13.35 -18.25
C TYR A 129 7.72 -13.74 -19.68
N VAL A 130 8.99 -13.57 -20.06
CA VAL A 130 9.46 -13.92 -21.42
C VAL A 130 9.39 -15.43 -21.65
N ILE A 131 9.86 -16.25 -20.71
CA ILE A 131 9.80 -17.71 -20.82
C ILE A 131 8.36 -18.18 -21.02
N VAL A 132 7.43 -17.67 -20.20
CA VAL A 132 6.02 -18.01 -20.29
C VAL A 132 5.46 -17.55 -21.63
N THR A 133 5.68 -16.31 -22.01
CA THR A 133 5.12 -15.75 -23.25
C THR A 133 5.61 -16.55 -24.46
N ILE A 134 6.87 -16.98 -24.48
CA ILE A 134 7.42 -17.86 -25.52
C ILE A 134 6.75 -19.24 -25.47
N ILE A 135 6.65 -19.89 -24.31
CA ILE A 135 6.03 -21.21 -24.19
C ILE A 135 4.58 -21.17 -24.65
N PHE A 136 3.78 -20.22 -24.16
CA PHE A 136 2.38 -20.06 -24.52
C PHE A 136 2.21 -19.63 -25.98
N GLY A 137 3.08 -18.76 -26.49
CA GLY A 137 3.12 -18.39 -27.91
C GLY A 137 3.39 -19.59 -28.81
N ASN A 138 4.36 -20.45 -28.46
CA ASN A 138 4.67 -21.66 -29.22
C ASN A 138 3.54 -22.70 -29.15
N MET A 139 2.93 -22.91 -27.97
CA MET A 139 1.76 -23.80 -27.87
C MET A 139 0.60 -23.30 -28.73
N TYR A 140 0.38 -21.99 -28.77
CA TYR A 140 -0.62 -21.38 -29.64
C TYR A 140 -0.30 -21.59 -31.12
N TYR A 141 0.97 -21.39 -31.52
CA TYR A 141 1.45 -21.65 -32.87
C TYR A 141 1.20 -23.11 -33.29
N ASP A 142 1.61 -24.07 -32.45
CA ASP A 142 1.44 -25.50 -32.72
C ASP A 142 -0.04 -25.91 -32.85
N TYR A 143 -0.93 -25.24 -32.11
CA TYR A 143 -2.36 -25.55 -32.12
C TYR A 143 -3.11 -24.94 -33.31
N PHE A 144 -2.80 -23.70 -33.70
CA PHE A 144 -3.55 -22.97 -34.73
C PHE A 144 -2.85 -22.89 -36.09
N GLY A 145 -1.56 -23.25 -36.18
CA GLY A 145 -0.77 -23.13 -37.42
C GLY A 145 -0.60 -21.68 -37.92
N ILE A 146 -0.91 -20.69 -37.08
CA ILE A 146 -0.78 -19.26 -37.41
C ILE A 146 0.63 -18.82 -37.07
N ILE A 147 1.38 -18.35 -38.08
CA ILE A 147 2.75 -17.84 -37.98
C ILE A 147 2.75 -16.51 -37.22
N GLY A 148 2.72 -16.60 -35.90
CA GLY A 148 2.93 -15.49 -34.99
C GLY A 148 4.06 -15.83 -34.04
N ASP A 149 5.30 -15.91 -34.54
CA ASP A 149 6.46 -16.00 -33.66
C ASP A 149 6.44 -14.79 -32.72
N PHE A 150 6.29 -15.02 -31.42
CA PHE A 150 6.53 -13.97 -30.44
C PHE A 150 8.02 -13.67 -30.41
N LYS A 151 8.44 -12.65 -31.16
CA LYS A 151 9.84 -12.24 -31.25
C LYS A 151 10.08 -11.01 -30.40
N LEU A 152 10.70 -11.22 -29.24
CA LEU A 152 11.10 -10.13 -28.34
C LEU A 152 12.22 -9.25 -28.93
N TRP A 153 12.94 -9.76 -29.95
CA TRP A 153 14.18 -9.16 -30.47
C TRP A 153 14.31 -9.19 -32.01
N GLU A 154 13.26 -9.49 -32.78
CA GLU A 154 13.36 -9.53 -34.25
C GLU A 154 12.38 -8.58 -34.95
N GLY A 155 12.85 -7.92 -36.02
CA GLY A 155 12.07 -7.02 -36.85
C GLY A 155 12.02 -5.60 -36.29
N SER A 156 10.84 -4.97 -36.37
CA SER A 156 10.57 -3.64 -35.80
C SER A 156 10.27 -3.69 -34.29
N SER A 157 10.29 -4.88 -33.67
CA SER A 157 10.03 -5.03 -32.24
C SER A 157 11.25 -4.67 -31.40
N ASN A 158 11.10 -3.66 -30.54
CA ASN A 158 12.12 -3.29 -29.56
C ASN A 158 11.56 -3.59 -28.16
N PRO A 159 12.31 -4.32 -27.30
CA PRO A 159 11.88 -4.53 -25.93
C PRO A 159 11.78 -3.16 -25.25
N GLY A 160 10.57 -2.80 -24.87
CA GLY A 160 10.27 -1.53 -24.24
C GLY A 160 10.83 -1.45 -22.82
N PHE A 161 10.68 -0.27 -22.22
CA PHE A 161 11.16 -0.01 -20.86
C PHE A 161 10.54 -0.96 -19.82
N ALA A 162 9.40 -1.58 -20.11
CA ALA A 162 8.77 -2.57 -19.24
C ALA A 162 9.65 -3.81 -19.02
N PHE A 163 10.41 -4.20 -20.04
CA PHE A 163 11.34 -5.32 -19.93
C PHE A 163 12.63 -4.92 -19.20
N PHE A 164 13.22 -3.77 -19.54
CA PHE A 164 14.51 -3.34 -18.98
C PHE A 164 14.43 -2.69 -17.60
N GLY A 165 13.34 -2.00 -17.30
CA GLY A 165 13.13 -1.30 -16.02
C GLY A 165 13.32 -2.21 -14.79
N PRO A 166 12.77 -3.44 -14.78
CA PRO A 166 13.03 -4.44 -13.74
C PRO A 166 14.50 -4.78 -13.52
N PHE A 167 15.30 -4.90 -14.59
CA PHE A 167 16.74 -5.14 -14.48
C PHE A 167 17.48 -3.93 -13.92
N ILE A 168 17.17 -2.72 -14.40
CA ILE A 168 17.78 -1.47 -13.91
C ILE A 168 17.43 -1.27 -12.44
N GLY A 169 16.14 -1.33 -12.09
CA GLY A 169 15.65 -1.16 -10.72
C GLY A 169 16.22 -2.22 -9.78
N GLY A 170 16.21 -3.50 -10.18
CA GLY A 170 16.80 -4.59 -9.40
C GLY A 170 18.31 -4.41 -9.19
N THR A 171 19.06 -4.05 -10.23
CA THR A 171 20.52 -3.84 -10.15
C THR A 171 20.88 -2.68 -9.22
N LEU A 172 20.11 -1.59 -9.26
CA LEU A 172 20.28 -0.47 -8.34
C LEU A 172 20.02 -0.89 -6.88
N ALA A 173 18.97 -1.68 -6.63
CA ALA A 173 18.67 -2.19 -5.29
C ALA A 173 19.76 -3.14 -4.75
N ILE A 174 20.31 -4.04 -5.60
CA ILE A 174 21.46 -4.89 -5.24
C ILE A 174 22.68 -4.03 -4.94
N SER A 175 22.96 -3.04 -5.78
CA SER A 175 24.10 -2.14 -5.62
C SER A 175 24.04 -1.40 -4.27
N VAL A 176 22.85 -0.97 -3.83
CA VAL A 176 22.64 -0.38 -2.51
C VAL A 176 22.94 -1.38 -1.39
N ALA A 177 22.45 -2.61 -1.48
CA ALA A 177 22.68 -3.64 -0.47
C ALA A 177 24.15 -4.12 -0.42
N VAL A 178 24.87 -4.10 -1.54
CA VAL A 178 26.31 -4.44 -1.58
C VAL A 178 27.16 -3.27 -1.07
N ALA A 179 26.82 -2.04 -1.44
CA ALA A 179 27.50 -0.84 -0.96
C ALA A 179 27.37 -0.68 0.56
N SER A 180 26.24 -1.05 1.16
CA SER A 180 26.09 -1.03 2.61
C SER A 180 27.02 -2.03 3.31
N LYS A 181 27.27 -3.22 2.73
CA LYS A 181 28.21 -4.24 3.26
C LYS A 181 29.67 -3.78 3.24
N LYS A 182 30.14 -3.25 2.10
CA LYS A 182 31.57 -2.91 1.92
C LYS A 182 32.04 -1.69 2.72
N MET A 183 31.14 -0.87 3.23
CA MET A 183 31.48 0.42 3.85
C MET A 183 31.63 0.42 5.38
N ILE A 184 31.93 -0.72 6.00
CA ILE A 184 32.20 -0.76 7.45
C ILE A 184 33.45 -1.61 7.77
N PRO A 185 34.64 -1.01 7.93
CA PRO A 185 35.54 -1.47 8.96
C PRO A 185 34.90 -1.08 10.30
N VAL A 186 34.35 -2.07 11.00
CA VAL A 186 33.88 -1.89 12.37
C VAL A 186 35.15 -1.71 13.21
N LYS A 187 35.68 -0.48 13.27
CA LYS A 187 36.32 -0.06 14.51
C LYS A 187 35.16 0.05 15.48
N LEU A 188 34.93 -1.04 16.23
CA LEU A 188 34.28 -0.97 17.53
C LEU A 188 35.04 0.13 18.26
N VAL A 189 34.48 1.34 18.24
CA VAL A 189 34.81 2.31 19.26
C VAL A 189 34.21 1.67 20.49
N ASN A 190 35.04 0.86 21.17
CA ASN A 190 34.85 0.60 22.57
C ASN A 190 34.69 1.98 23.19
N PHE A 191 33.45 2.37 23.47
CA PHE A 191 33.21 3.36 24.49
C PHE A 191 33.67 2.68 25.77
N THR A 192 34.97 2.75 26.02
CA THR A 192 35.53 2.66 27.36
C THR A 192 34.66 3.60 28.20
N GLN A 193 33.92 3.03 29.14
CA GLN A 193 33.26 3.75 30.20
C GLN A 193 34.35 4.42 31.05
N GLU A 194 34.97 5.48 30.54
CA GLU A 194 35.73 6.40 31.37
C GLU A 194 34.73 7.18 32.21
N LYS A 195 34.50 6.63 33.41
CA LYS A 195 34.59 7.37 34.67
C LYS A 195 33.92 8.75 34.65
N LYS A 196 32.61 8.77 34.93
CA LYS A 196 31.97 9.89 35.62
C LYS A 196 31.93 9.59 37.12
N GLU A 197 33.10 9.68 37.74
CA GLU A 197 33.20 10.16 39.12
C GLU A 197 33.61 11.62 39.03
N ILE A 198 33.16 12.44 39.98
CA ILE A 198 33.34 13.89 40.11
C ILE A 198 32.27 14.71 39.37
N ILE A 199 31.22 15.13 40.10
CA ILE A 199 31.06 16.51 40.57
C ILE A 199 30.16 16.46 41.83
N THR A 200 30.81 16.81 42.93
CA THR A 200 30.28 17.11 44.25
C THR A 200 29.41 18.37 44.25
N ASN A 201 28.37 18.35 45.09
CA ASN A 201 27.82 19.48 45.85
C ASN A 201 27.75 20.82 45.11
N THR A 202 26.69 21.01 44.32
CA THR A 202 26.17 22.36 44.03
C THR A 202 24.86 22.56 44.80
N PRO A 203 24.69 23.68 45.51
CA PRO A 203 23.45 23.98 46.22
C PRO A 203 22.30 24.16 45.23
N ILE A 204 21.19 23.48 45.53
CA ILE A 204 19.93 23.53 44.80
C ILE A 204 19.41 24.97 44.87
N GLN A 205 19.48 25.72 43.77
CA GLN A 205 18.71 26.95 43.66
C GLN A 205 17.23 26.60 43.50
N PRO A 206 16.32 27.24 44.26
CA PRO A 206 14.90 27.04 44.09
C PRO A 206 14.49 27.55 42.71
N VAL A 207 14.12 26.61 41.83
CA VAL A 207 13.57 26.91 40.51
C VAL A 207 12.28 27.70 40.75
N THR A 208 12.31 28.97 40.38
CA THR A 208 11.14 29.84 40.39
C THR A 208 10.16 29.27 39.38
N ASN A 209 9.02 28.77 39.88
CA ASN A 209 7.90 28.30 39.08
C ASN A 209 7.38 29.45 38.22
N THR A 210 7.97 29.61 37.03
CA THR A 210 7.40 30.42 35.98
C THR A 210 6.09 29.73 35.60
N LEU A 211 4.99 30.45 35.86
CA LEU A 211 3.64 30.04 35.57
C LEU A 211 3.53 29.86 34.05
N ILE A 212 3.81 28.66 33.57
CA ILE A 212 3.61 28.28 32.17
C ILE A 212 2.10 28.39 31.96
N LYS A 213 1.67 29.45 31.26
CA LYS A 213 0.30 29.61 30.81
C LYS A 213 -0.12 28.30 30.13
N PRO A 214 -1.24 27.68 30.52
CA PRO A 214 -1.71 26.46 29.89
C PRO A 214 -1.95 26.80 28.41
N ILE A 215 -1.08 26.30 27.55
CA ILE A 215 -1.26 26.36 26.11
C ILE A 215 -2.50 25.53 25.83
N THR A 216 -3.60 26.25 25.68
CA THR A 216 -4.96 25.87 25.27
C THR A 216 -5.14 24.42 24.81
N ASN A 217 -5.89 23.64 25.60
CA ASN A 217 -6.35 22.26 25.36
C ASN A 217 -7.08 22.00 24.02
N ARG A 218 -7.28 23.01 23.16
CA ARG A 218 -8.00 22.85 21.87
C ARG A 218 -7.26 21.95 20.87
N ALA A 219 -5.93 22.02 20.79
CA ALA A 219 -5.15 21.20 19.85
C ALA A 219 -5.14 19.70 20.22
N LEU A 220 -5.27 19.37 21.51
CA LEU A 220 -5.30 17.99 22.00
C LEU A 220 -6.61 17.27 21.60
N ASN A 221 -7.72 17.99 21.52
CA ASN A 221 -9.01 17.41 21.14
C ASN A 221 -9.04 17.03 19.65
N PHE A 222 -8.46 17.84 18.75
CA PHE A 222 -8.49 17.56 17.30
C PHE A 222 -7.76 16.25 16.94
N LYS A 223 -6.65 15.95 17.62
CA LYS A 223 -5.89 14.69 17.48
C LYS A 223 -6.74 13.47 17.79
N LYS A 224 -7.69 13.60 18.72
CA LYS A 224 -8.56 12.51 19.17
C LYS A 224 -9.60 12.13 18.12
N TYR A 225 -9.84 12.94 17.08
CA TYR A 225 -10.93 12.70 16.12
C TYR A 225 -10.47 12.48 14.68
N ILE A 226 -9.18 12.66 14.32
CA ILE A 226 -8.70 12.45 12.95
C ILE A 226 -8.97 11.04 12.42
N TRP A 227 -8.89 10.01 13.28
CA TRP A 227 -9.16 8.63 12.88
C TRP A 227 -10.59 8.43 12.36
N ILE A 228 -11.55 9.28 12.75
CA ILE A 228 -12.93 9.22 12.28
C ILE A 228 -13.00 9.50 10.78
N ILE A 229 -12.25 10.48 10.27
CA ILE A 229 -12.23 10.81 8.84
C ILE A 229 -11.73 9.62 8.02
N VAL A 230 -10.66 8.97 8.49
CA VAL A 230 -10.08 7.78 7.86
C VAL A 230 -11.06 6.60 7.90
N LEU A 231 -11.74 6.41 9.05
CA LEU A 231 -12.75 5.38 9.21
C LEU A 231 -13.95 5.58 8.27
N ILE A 232 -14.48 6.81 8.21
CA ILE A 232 -15.59 7.16 7.32
C ILE A 232 -15.18 6.91 5.86
N GLY A 233 -13.96 7.29 5.46
CA GLY A 233 -13.46 7.02 4.11
C GLY A 233 -13.44 5.53 3.76
N GLY A 234 -13.00 4.67 4.69
CA GLY A 234 -13.07 3.21 4.53
C GLY A 234 -14.52 2.70 4.43
N ILE A 235 -15.38 3.09 5.37
CA ILE A 235 -16.80 2.64 5.39
C ILE A 235 -17.53 3.06 4.11
N ILE A 236 -17.39 4.31 3.67
CA ILE A 236 -18.00 4.79 2.41
C ILE A 236 -17.56 3.93 1.23
N THR A 237 -16.26 3.60 1.16
CA THR A 237 -15.70 2.77 0.09
C THR A 237 -16.24 1.33 0.12
N ILE A 238 -16.47 0.76 1.30
CA ILE A 238 -17.10 -0.58 1.41
C ILE A 238 -18.56 -0.53 1.00
N ILE A 239 -19.30 0.49 1.44
CA ILE A 239 -20.71 0.65 1.03
C ILE A 239 -20.79 0.79 -0.48
N SER A 240 -19.91 1.61 -1.08
CA SER A 240 -19.90 1.79 -2.53
C SER A 240 -19.58 0.50 -3.28
N PHE A 241 -18.70 -0.36 -2.76
CA PHE A 241 -18.40 -1.66 -3.35
C PHE A 241 -19.64 -2.57 -3.50
N PHE A 242 -20.63 -2.45 -2.60
CA PHE A 242 -21.88 -3.20 -2.66
C PHE A 242 -22.99 -2.52 -3.48
N THR A 243 -22.74 -1.32 -4.00
CA THR A 243 -23.66 -0.64 -4.92
C THR A 243 -23.30 -0.93 -6.38
N PRO A 244 -24.24 -0.74 -7.33
CA PRO A 244 -23.94 -0.79 -8.75
C PRO A 244 -22.86 0.23 -9.13
N ALA A 245 -21.94 -0.19 -9.99
CA ALA A 245 -20.91 0.63 -10.61
C ALA A 245 -21.45 1.44 -11.77
N PHE A 246 -22.34 0.86 -12.56
CA PHE A 246 -23.07 1.55 -13.61
C PHE A 246 -24.37 0.79 -13.87
N TYR A 247 -25.35 1.51 -14.40
CA TYR A 247 -26.69 0.97 -14.61
C TYR A 247 -27.40 1.71 -15.75
N VAL A 248 -28.39 1.06 -16.34
CA VAL A 248 -29.34 1.67 -17.27
C VAL A 248 -30.75 1.32 -16.80
N ASN A 249 -31.63 2.32 -16.83
CA ASN A 249 -33.06 2.13 -16.62
C ASN A 249 -33.78 2.92 -17.71
N LEU A 250 -33.97 2.30 -18.86
CA LEU A 250 -34.54 2.94 -20.05
C LEU A 250 -35.47 1.98 -20.78
N LEU A 251 -36.62 2.48 -21.23
CA LEU A 251 -37.55 1.74 -22.09
C LEU A 251 -37.87 0.32 -21.58
N GLN A 252 -38.12 0.17 -20.28
CA GLN A 252 -38.45 -1.10 -19.63
C GLN A 252 -37.30 -2.11 -19.54
N VAL A 253 -36.08 -1.69 -19.85
CA VAL A 253 -34.83 -2.41 -19.64
C VAL A 253 -34.12 -1.82 -18.43
N GLU A 254 -33.86 -2.68 -17.46
CA GLU A 254 -33.18 -2.38 -16.21
C GLU A 254 -31.95 -3.26 -16.10
N GLU A 255 -30.76 -2.69 -16.27
CA GLU A 255 -29.50 -3.43 -16.10
C GLU A 255 -28.60 -2.73 -15.10
N TYR A 256 -27.98 -3.51 -14.22
CA TYR A 256 -27.12 -3.03 -13.16
C TYR A 256 -25.89 -3.91 -13.07
N PHE A 257 -24.72 -3.29 -13.03
CA PHE A 257 -23.44 -3.97 -13.01
C PHE A 257 -22.66 -3.56 -11.77
N TRP A 258 -22.14 -4.53 -11.02
CA TRP A 258 -21.26 -4.29 -9.87
C TRP A 258 -19.80 -4.48 -10.26
N MET A 259 -18.90 -3.75 -9.59
CA MET A 259 -17.45 -3.82 -9.86
C MET A 259 -16.87 -5.23 -9.71
N TRP A 260 -17.45 -6.05 -8.83
CA TRP A 260 -17.00 -7.42 -8.58
C TRP A 260 -17.64 -8.45 -9.52
N GLY A 261 -18.42 -8.01 -10.51
CA GLY A 261 -18.92 -8.87 -11.57
C GLY A 261 -20.32 -9.42 -11.40
N LEU A 262 -21.09 -8.94 -10.41
CA LEU A 262 -22.53 -9.18 -10.39
C LEU A 262 -23.19 -8.39 -11.51
N HIS A 263 -24.15 -9.02 -12.15
CA HIS A 263 -25.04 -8.43 -13.13
C HIS A 263 -26.47 -8.72 -12.71
N TYR A 264 -27.33 -7.72 -12.84
CA TYR A 264 -28.78 -7.86 -12.77
C TYR A 264 -29.34 -7.27 -14.04
N GLY A 265 -30.13 -8.06 -14.77
CA GLY A 265 -30.85 -7.62 -15.95
C GLY A 265 -32.34 -7.94 -15.82
N ASN A 266 -33.20 -6.97 -16.11
CA ASN A 266 -34.63 -7.14 -16.11
C ASN A 266 -35.22 -6.44 -17.33
N ILE A 267 -35.92 -7.22 -18.16
CA ILE A 267 -36.64 -6.71 -19.31
C ILE A 267 -38.11 -7.01 -19.07
N THR A 268 -38.94 -5.97 -19.05
CA THR A 268 -40.39 -6.14 -18.82
C THR A 268 -40.97 -7.10 -19.87
N GLY A 269 -41.66 -8.14 -19.40
CA GLY A 269 -42.21 -9.20 -20.25
C GLY A 269 -41.30 -10.43 -20.45
N TYR A 270 -39.99 -10.30 -20.22
CA TYR A 270 -39.02 -11.41 -20.29
C TYR A 270 -38.52 -11.85 -18.90
N GLY A 271 -38.70 -11.01 -17.89
CA GLY A 271 -38.38 -11.30 -16.51
C GLY A 271 -37.04 -10.72 -16.06
N ALA A 272 -36.70 -10.99 -14.81
CA ALA A 272 -35.48 -10.52 -14.17
C ALA A 272 -34.52 -11.69 -13.90
N ASN A 273 -33.24 -11.46 -14.14
CA ASN A 273 -32.19 -12.44 -13.89
C ASN A 273 -31.02 -11.80 -13.14
N PHE A 274 -30.47 -12.54 -12.18
CA PHE A 274 -29.19 -12.23 -11.55
C PHE A 274 -28.16 -13.22 -12.04
N SER A 275 -27.05 -12.72 -12.52
CA SER A 275 -25.96 -13.53 -13.05
C SER A 275 -24.62 -12.94 -12.67
N LEU A 276 -23.58 -13.77 -12.78
CA LEU A 276 -22.21 -13.26 -12.82
C LEU A 276 -21.90 -12.94 -14.28
N ILE A 277 -21.32 -11.78 -14.56
CA ILE A 277 -20.88 -11.36 -15.90
C ILE A 277 -20.18 -12.50 -16.67
N PRO A 278 -19.19 -13.24 -16.12
CA PRO A 278 -18.52 -14.31 -16.85
C PRO A 278 -19.41 -15.54 -17.11
N LEU A 279 -20.68 -15.56 -16.72
CA LEU A 279 -21.63 -16.64 -17.06
C LEU A 279 -22.63 -16.19 -18.13
N GLU A 280 -22.59 -14.93 -18.53
CA GLU A 280 -23.46 -14.37 -19.58
C GLU A 280 -22.88 -14.62 -20.98
N ASN A 281 -23.79 -14.86 -21.93
CA ASN A 281 -23.43 -14.98 -23.34
C ASN A 281 -23.47 -13.60 -24.02
N PRO A 282 -22.52 -13.28 -24.92
CA PRO A 282 -21.38 -14.09 -25.33
C PRO A 282 -20.21 -14.02 -24.35
N PHE A 283 -19.85 -15.18 -23.79
CA PHE A 283 -18.83 -15.34 -22.75
C PHE A 283 -17.48 -14.65 -23.07
N ILE A 284 -17.07 -14.68 -24.35
CA ILE A 284 -15.78 -14.16 -24.81
C ILE A 284 -15.63 -12.64 -24.62
N TYR A 285 -16.73 -11.89 -24.72
CA TYR A 285 -16.74 -10.45 -24.49
C TYR A 285 -17.00 -10.09 -23.03
N MET A 286 -17.66 -10.98 -22.29
CA MET A 286 -17.97 -10.79 -20.88
C MET A 286 -16.77 -11.02 -19.96
N ILE A 287 -15.84 -11.93 -20.28
CA ILE A 287 -14.63 -12.13 -19.47
C ILE A 287 -13.79 -10.84 -19.35
N PRO A 288 -13.44 -10.13 -20.43
CA PRO A 288 -12.69 -8.87 -20.32
C PRO A 288 -13.37 -7.85 -19.39
N ILE A 289 -14.69 -7.70 -19.49
CA ILE A 289 -15.49 -6.82 -18.63
C ILE A 289 -15.37 -7.26 -17.15
N PHE A 290 -15.49 -8.56 -16.88
CA PHE A 290 -15.32 -9.11 -15.55
C PHE A 290 -13.91 -8.87 -14.99
N LEU A 291 -12.86 -9.09 -15.79
CA LEU A 291 -11.47 -8.87 -15.38
C LEU A 291 -11.19 -7.38 -15.14
N ALA A 292 -11.70 -6.50 -16.01
CA ALA A 292 -11.63 -5.05 -15.85
C ALA A 292 -12.27 -4.58 -14.54
N GLY A 293 -13.32 -5.27 -14.07
CA GLY A 293 -13.96 -5.01 -12.78
C GLY A 293 -13.22 -5.58 -11.58
N ILE A 294 -12.93 -6.88 -11.59
CA ILE A 294 -12.54 -7.63 -10.38
C ILE A 294 -11.18 -7.19 -9.81
N PHE A 295 -10.21 -6.80 -10.65
CA PHE A 295 -8.89 -6.38 -10.17
C PHE A 295 -8.95 -5.05 -9.40
N PRO A 296 -9.53 -3.96 -9.95
CA PRO A 296 -9.82 -2.76 -9.17
C PRO A 296 -10.65 -3.04 -7.93
N ALA A 297 -11.68 -3.89 -8.03
CA ALA A 297 -12.56 -4.23 -6.92
C ALA A 297 -11.77 -4.84 -5.73
N LEU A 298 -10.82 -5.74 -6.00
CA LEU A 298 -9.93 -6.31 -4.98
C LEU A 298 -8.99 -5.27 -4.35
N LEU A 299 -8.42 -4.37 -5.15
CA LEU A 299 -7.57 -3.30 -4.62
C LEU A 299 -8.36 -2.34 -3.72
N ILE A 300 -9.60 -2.03 -4.12
CA ILE A 300 -10.52 -1.17 -3.38
C ILE A 300 -10.90 -1.80 -2.04
N ILE A 301 -11.32 -3.07 -2.04
CA ILE A 301 -11.76 -3.72 -0.81
C ILE A 301 -10.61 -3.92 0.18
N ILE A 302 -9.43 -4.34 -0.29
CA ILE A 302 -8.25 -4.52 0.56
C ILE A 302 -7.82 -3.18 1.16
N SER A 303 -7.73 -2.13 0.35
CA SER A 303 -7.32 -0.81 0.82
C SER A 303 -8.32 -0.24 1.82
N SER A 304 -9.61 -0.44 1.58
CA SER A 304 -10.66 0.01 2.50
C SER A 304 -10.62 -0.72 3.85
N ILE A 305 -10.51 -2.07 3.85
CA ILE A 305 -10.36 -2.84 5.08
C ILE A 305 -9.12 -2.38 5.86
N MET A 306 -8.01 -2.12 5.17
CA MET A 306 -6.79 -1.63 5.81
C MET A 306 -6.96 -0.24 6.43
N LEU A 307 -7.70 0.67 5.78
CA LEU A 307 -8.04 1.98 6.35
C LEU A 307 -8.86 1.83 7.63
N ILE A 308 -9.85 0.94 7.65
CA ILE A 308 -10.68 0.65 8.83
C ILE A 308 -9.84 0.07 9.97
N VAL A 309 -8.98 -0.92 9.67
CA VAL A 309 -8.08 -1.55 10.65
C VAL A 309 -7.14 -0.51 11.25
N ILE A 310 -6.54 0.36 10.42
CA ILE A 310 -5.66 1.43 10.88
C ILE A 310 -6.42 2.43 11.75
N ALA A 311 -7.60 2.88 11.31
CA ALA A 311 -8.42 3.82 12.07
C ALA A 311 -8.82 3.25 13.43
N ASN A 312 -9.22 1.98 13.50
CA ASN A 312 -9.56 1.31 14.75
C ASN A 312 -8.33 1.11 15.65
N GLY A 313 -7.17 0.79 15.07
CA GLY A 313 -5.90 0.71 15.78
C GLY A 313 -5.49 2.05 16.42
N ILE A 314 -5.74 3.17 15.74
CA ILE A 314 -5.52 4.52 16.26
C ILE A 314 -6.53 4.84 17.38
N ARG A 315 -7.82 4.54 17.17
CA ARG A 315 -8.88 4.73 18.17
C ARG A 315 -8.54 4.04 19.50
N ASN A 316 -8.05 2.81 19.42
CA ASN A 316 -7.73 1.99 20.60
C ASN A 316 -6.37 2.35 21.23
N GLY A 317 -5.64 3.32 20.69
CA GLY A 317 -4.31 3.70 21.18
C GLY A 317 -3.20 2.67 20.91
N ILE A 318 -3.49 1.62 20.15
CA ILE A 318 -2.53 0.56 19.78
C ILE A 318 -1.52 1.11 18.76
N SER A 319 -1.96 2.03 17.91
CA SER A 319 -1.20 2.56 16.78
C SER A 319 -1.02 4.07 16.89
N ASP A 320 0.23 4.53 16.90
CA ASP A 320 0.54 5.97 16.80
C ASP A 320 0.19 6.45 15.38
N LEU A 321 -0.65 7.48 15.29
CA LEU A 321 -1.09 8.10 14.02
C LEU A 321 0.10 8.48 13.10
N ILE A 322 1.21 8.92 13.70
CA ILE A 322 2.47 9.29 13.01
C ILE A 322 3.13 8.10 12.30
N TYR A 323 2.90 6.87 12.79
CA TYR A 323 3.45 5.66 12.18
C TYR A 323 2.69 5.28 10.90
N TYR A 324 1.39 5.52 10.87
CA TYR A 324 0.49 5.07 9.81
C TYR A 324 0.15 6.15 8.77
N GLU A 325 0.49 7.40 9.00
CA GLU A 325 0.27 8.53 8.09
C GLU A 325 0.56 8.20 6.61
N ASN A 326 1.79 7.81 6.28
CA ASN A 326 2.16 7.49 4.89
C ASN A 326 1.39 6.27 4.34
N ARG A 327 0.97 5.35 5.21
CA ARG A 327 0.14 4.21 4.80
C ARG A 327 -1.28 4.65 4.49
N ILE A 328 -1.87 5.51 5.31
CA ILE A 328 -3.21 6.07 5.09
C ILE A 328 -3.24 6.84 3.77
N ILE A 329 -2.25 7.71 3.54
CA ILE A 329 -2.12 8.44 2.25
C ILE A 329 -1.92 7.46 1.10
N GLY A 330 -1.06 6.45 1.28
CA GLY A 330 -0.82 5.41 0.28
C GLY A 330 -2.10 4.66 -0.11
N TYR A 331 -2.89 4.19 0.86
CA TYR A 331 -4.17 3.54 0.60
C TYR A 331 -5.17 4.49 -0.06
N GLY A 332 -5.20 5.76 0.34
CA GLY A 332 -6.04 6.76 -0.32
C GLY A 332 -5.70 6.95 -1.79
N ILE A 333 -4.40 7.01 -2.13
CA ILE A 333 -3.93 7.05 -3.53
C ILE A 333 -4.31 5.74 -4.25
N THR A 334 -4.13 4.58 -3.62
CA THR A 334 -4.51 3.30 -4.22
C THR A 334 -6.00 3.23 -4.54
N LEU A 335 -6.88 3.75 -3.68
CA LEU A 335 -8.33 3.81 -3.94
C LEU A 335 -8.65 4.67 -5.17
N ILE A 336 -8.05 5.86 -5.27
CA ILE A 336 -8.23 6.76 -6.41
C ILE A 336 -7.70 6.10 -7.69
N SER A 337 -6.47 5.59 -7.66
CA SER A 337 -5.85 4.93 -8.82
C SER A 337 -6.64 3.70 -9.28
N ALA A 338 -7.10 2.86 -8.35
CA ALA A 338 -7.91 1.70 -8.69
C ALA A 338 -9.24 2.10 -9.36
N SER A 339 -9.86 3.19 -8.91
CA SER A 339 -11.09 3.69 -9.52
C SER A 339 -10.87 4.26 -10.92
N VAL A 340 -9.77 4.98 -11.15
CA VAL A 340 -9.38 5.45 -12.48
C VAL A 340 -9.11 4.27 -13.42
N ILE A 341 -8.37 3.25 -12.94
CA ILE A 341 -8.12 2.02 -13.71
C ILE A 341 -9.45 1.36 -14.07
N PHE A 342 -10.39 1.23 -13.12
CA PHE A 342 -11.72 0.67 -13.40
C PHE A 342 -12.46 1.44 -14.49
N ILE A 343 -12.56 2.77 -14.38
CA ILE A 343 -13.27 3.61 -15.36
C ILE A 343 -12.66 3.43 -16.76
N ILE A 344 -11.33 3.47 -16.88
CA ILE A 344 -10.66 3.32 -18.17
C ILE A 344 -10.87 1.89 -18.71
N SER A 345 -10.63 0.87 -17.90
CA SER A 345 -10.75 -0.53 -18.32
C SER A 345 -12.19 -0.92 -18.69
N ILE A 346 -13.19 -0.40 -17.97
CA ILE A 346 -14.59 -0.68 -18.30
C ILE A 346 -15.02 0.06 -19.57
N SER A 347 -14.60 1.31 -19.76
CA SER A 347 -14.89 2.06 -20.99
C SER A 347 -14.35 1.31 -22.21
N ILE A 348 -13.10 0.83 -22.12
CA ILE A 348 -12.49 0.05 -23.20
C ILE A 348 -13.26 -1.25 -23.46
N THR A 349 -13.48 -2.05 -22.43
CA THR A 349 -14.04 -3.40 -22.60
C THR A 349 -15.52 -3.36 -23.00
N MET A 350 -16.30 -2.42 -22.48
CA MET A 350 -17.71 -2.24 -22.85
C MET A 350 -17.88 -1.58 -24.20
N ASN A 351 -17.03 -0.63 -24.61
CA ASN A 351 -17.14 -0.04 -25.95
C ASN A 351 -16.86 -1.10 -27.03
N ASN A 352 -15.88 -1.96 -26.82
CA ASN A 352 -15.64 -3.11 -27.71
C ASN A 352 -16.85 -4.07 -27.75
N PHE A 353 -17.53 -4.28 -26.61
CA PHE A 353 -18.72 -5.12 -26.55
C PHE A 353 -19.93 -4.46 -27.26
N ILE A 354 -20.14 -3.17 -27.08
CA ILE A 354 -21.17 -2.38 -27.75
C ILE A 354 -20.93 -2.39 -29.26
N GLU A 355 -19.69 -2.17 -29.70
CA GLU A 355 -19.32 -2.22 -31.12
C GLU A 355 -19.62 -3.60 -31.71
N TYR A 356 -19.30 -4.68 -31.00
CA TYR A 356 -19.65 -6.04 -31.43
C TYR A 356 -21.17 -6.24 -31.56
N LEU A 357 -21.96 -5.79 -30.59
CA LEU A 357 -23.42 -5.89 -30.63
C LEU A 357 -24.03 -5.07 -31.78
N LEU A 358 -23.42 -3.92 -32.09
CA LEU A 358 -23.92 -2.98 -33.10
C LEU A 358 -23.33 -3.16 -34.50
N TYR A 359 -22.34 -4.04 -34.66
CA TYR A 359 -21.63 -4.30 -35.92
C TYR A 359 -22.56 -4.63 -37.10
N GLY A 360 -23.78 -5.12 -36.84
CA GLY A 360 -24.78 -5.44 -37.86
C GLY A 360 -25.71 -4.29 -38.29
N PHE A 361 -25.69 -3.13 -37.63
CA PHE A 361 -26.70 -2.07 -37.83
C PHE A 361 -26.33 -0.99 -38.86
N GLY A 362 -25.13 -1.04 -39.46
CA GLY A 362 -24.71 -0.14 -40.54
C GLY A 362 -24.30 1.26 -40.06
N ASP A 363 -23.17 1.73 -40.59
CA ASP A 363 -22.56 3.07 -40.47
C ASP A 363 -22.24 3.62 -39.07
N GLY A 364 -21.01 3.36 -38.60
CA GLY A 364 -20.16 4.36 -37.92
C GLY A 364 -20.63 4.98 -36.60
N ILE A 365 -21.71 4.49 -35.99
CA ILE A 365 -22.17 4.98 -34.69
C ILE A 365 -21.21 4.48 -33.60
N THR A 366 -20.24 5.30 -33.23
CA THR A 366 -19.41 5.09 -32.04
C THR A 366 -20.14 5.63 -30.82
N LEU A 367 -20.81 4.76 -30.07
CA LEU A 367 -21.38 5.08 -28.75
C LEU A 367 -20.36 4.73 -27.66
N ASP A 368 -20.16 5.65 -26.73
CA ASP A 368 -19.41 5.36 -25.50
C ASP A 368 -20.35 4.67 -24.49
N ILE A 369 -19.80 3.82 -23.62
CA ILE A 369 -20.56 3.17 -22.54
C ILE A 369 -21.33 4.21 -21.73
N TRP A 370 -20.75 5.38 -21.51
CA TRP A 370 -21.33 6.46 -20.72
C TRP A 370 -22.49 7.19 -21.41
N ASP A 371 -22.68 6.97 -22.71
CA ASP A 371 -23.87 7.46 -23.44
C ASP A 371 -25.09 6.56 -23.18
N ILE A 372 -24.86 5.29 -22.81
CA ILE A 372 -25.90 4.27 -22.58
C ILE A 372 -26.14 4.08 -21.08
N TYR A 373 -25.07 4.02 -20.30
CA TYR A 373 -25.09 3.70 -18.87
C TYR A 373 -24.79 4.92 -18.00
N GLN A 374 -25.54 5.04 -16.92
CA GLN A 374 -25.29 6.05 -15.89
C GLN A 374 -24.27 5.51 -14.88
N PRO A 375 -23.28 6.34 -14.46
CA PRO A 375 -22.34 5.95 -13.41
C PRO A 375 -23.07 5.80 -12.07
N GLY A 376 -22.81 4.69 -11.40
CA GLY A 376 -23.32 4.39 -10.07
C GLY A 376 -22.37 4.80 -8.95
N PHE A 377 -22.81 4.61 -7.71
CA PHE A 377 -22.06 5.03 -6.53
C PHE A 377 -20.75 4.23 -6.35
N ALA A 378 -20.65 3.00 -6.87
CA ALA A 378 -19.42 2.22 -6.77
C ALA A 378 -18.23 2.85 -7.48
N VAL A 379 -18.48 3.65 -8.53
CA VAL A 379 -17.43 4.38 -9.25
C VAL A 379 -16.92 5.57 -8.43
N ILE A 380 -17.83 6.30 -7.77
CA ILE A 380 -17.52 7.57 -7.09
C ILE A 380 -17.07 7.36 -5.64
N GLY A 381 -17.66 6.39 -4.95
CA GLY A 381 -17.42 6.13 -3.52
C GLY A 381 -15.95 5.94 -3.15
N PRO A 382 -15.15 5.15 -3.88
CA PRO A 382 -13.74 5.00 -3.57
C PRO A 382 -12.90 6.27 -3.83
N PHE A 383 -13.32 7.17 -4.74
CA PHE A 383 -12.70 8.50 -4.84
C PHE A 383 -12.94 9.32 -3.58
N ILE A 384 -14.20 9.39 -3.12
CA ILE A 384 -14.56 10.11 -1.88
C ILE A 384 -13.78 9.52 -0.71
N GLY A 385 -13.78 8.18 -0.59
CA GLY A 385 -13.04 7.48 0.45
C GLY A 385 -11.52 7.71 0.39
N GLY A 386 -10.96 7.72 -0.82
CA GLY A 386 -9.54 8.01 -1.05
C GLY A 386 -9.15 9.45 -0.68
N VAL A 387 -9.97 10.43 -1.06
CA VAL A 387 -9.78 11.84 -0.69
C VAL A 387 -9.86 12.03 0.83
N LEU A 388 -10.85 11.42 1.48
CA LEU A 388 -10.98 11.45 2.94
C LEU A 388 -9.77 10.82 3.64
N ALA A 389 -9.28 9.68 3.14
CA ALA A 389 -8.06 9.06 3.64
C ALA A 389 -6.85 9.99 3.50
N ILE A 390 -6.66 10.62 2.33
CA ILE A 390 -5.56 11.57 2.11
C ILE A 390 -5.67 12.77 3.04
N ILE A 391 -6.86 13.37 3.20
CA ILE A 391 -7.09 14.48 4.14
C ILE A 391 -6.77 14.04 5.57
N GLY A 392 -7.24 12.86 6.00
CA GLY A 392 -6.93 12.32 7.33
C GLY A 392 -5.43 12.10 7.54
N GLY A 393 -4.73 11.61 6.51
CA GLY A 393 -3.29 11.46 6.50
C GLY A 393 -2.55 12.81 6.56
N ILE A 394 -2.94 13.80 5.76
CA ILE A 394 -2.31 15.14 5.77
C ILE A 394 -2.60 15.86 7.09
N ALA A 395 -3.85 15.83 7.57
CA ALA A 395 -4.23 16.42 8.85
C ALA A 395 -3.39 15.83 9.99
N SER A 396 -3.06 14.53 9.93
CA SER A 396 -2.19 13.92 10.93
C SER A 396 -0.77 14.49 10.99
N LYS A 397 -0.22 15.00 9.87
CA LYS A 397 1.09 15.70 9.83
C LYS A 397 1.06 17.03 10.57
N THR A 398 -0.05 17.73 10.50
CA THR A 398 -0.18 19.08 11.07
C THR A 398 -0.26 19.07 12.59
N ILE A 399 -0.56 17.91 13.18
CA ILE A 399 -0.59 17.73 14.62
C ILE A 399 0.82 17.43 15.13
N LYS A 400 1.43 18.43 15.76
CA LYS A 400 2.69 18.23 16.49
C LYS A 400 2.50 17.10 17.51
N PRO A 401 3.46 16.17 17.63
CA PRO A 401 3.44 15.20 18.71
C PRO A 401 3.42 15.98 20.02
N GLY A 402 2.25 16.03 20.69
CA GLY A 402 2.22 16.39 22.10
C GLY A 402 3.22 15.50 22.80
N GLU A 403 4.07 16.10 23.64
CA GLU A 403 4.99 15.37 24.51
C GLU A 403 4.19 14.21 25.09
N LYS A 404 4.62 12.97 24.78
CA LYS A 404 4.04 11.80 25.45
C LYS A 404 4.18 12.13 26.93
N PRO A 405 3.09 12.15 27.74
CA PRO A 405 3.25 12.29 29.17
C PRO A 405 4.25 11.21 29.55
N ASN A 406 5.44 11.62 30.02
CA ASN A 406 6.53 10.71 30.32
C ASN A 406 5.95 9.59 31.15
N SER A 407 5.75 8.44 30.51
CA SER A 407 4.96 7.36 31.09
C SER A 407 5.82 6.76 32.17
N ILE A 408 5.67 7.26 33.41
CA ILE A 408 5.96 6.55 34.67
C ILE A 408 7.18 5.61 34.54
N GLN A 409 8.31 6.13 34.05
CA GLN A 409 9.55 5.35 33.93
C GLN A 409 10.58 5.78 34.97
N GLU A 410 10.33 6.84 35.72
CA GLU A 410 11.17 7.26 36.84
C GLU A 410 10.72 6.70 38.20
N MET A 411 9.51 6.13 38.32
CA MET A 411 9.06 5.55 39.59
C MET A 411 9.50 4.08 39.80
N LYS A 412 10.29 3.50 38.89
CA LYS A 412 10.92 2.18 39.09
C LYS A 412 12.38 2.25 39.56
N ASN A 413 13.05 3.40 39.41
CA ASN A 413 14.42 3.60 39.89
C ASN A 413 14.50 4.17 41.31
N TYR A 414 13.37 4.52 41.93
CA TYR A 414 13.31 4.87 43.35
C TYR A 414 12.96 3.69 44.27
N ILE A 415 12.65 2.50 43.73
CA ILE A 415 12.37 1.29 44.50
C ILE A 415 13.41 0.22 44.12
N THR A 416 14.70 0.48 44.33
CA THR A 416 15.74 -0.56 44.52
C THR A 416 17.07 0.09 44.91
N LYS A 417 17.07 0.85 46.00
CA LYS A 417 18.23 0.88 46.89
C LYS A 417 17.73 0.48 48.26
N MET A 418 17.57 -0.83 48.48
CA MET A 418 17.61 -1.33 49.84
C MET A 418 18.95 -0.87 50.44
N PRO A 419 18.95 -0.15 51.57
CA PRO A 419 20.18 0.11 52.28
C PRO A 419 20.77 -1.24 52.66
N ARG A 420 22.02 -1.49 52.26
CA ARG A 420 22.81 -2.55 52.86
C ARG A 420 22.73 -2.39 54.37
N GLU A 421 22.47 -3.51 55.04
CA GLU A 421 22.51 -3.67 56.49
C GLU A 421 23.71 -2.94 57.08
N ASN A 422 23.45 -1.76 57.63
CA ASN A 422 24.34 -1.10 58.56
C ASN A 422 23.61 -1.09 59.88
N LYS A 423 24.02 -2.03 60.75
CA LYS A 423 23.87 -2.05 62.21
C LYS A 423 22.58 -1.39 62.73
N MET A 424 21.59 -2.23 63.03
CA MET A 424 20.37 -1.92 63.79
C MET A 424 20.66 -0.97 64.96
N GLY A 425 20.40 0.32 64.75
CA GLY A 425 19.95 1.23 65.79
C GLY A 425 18.45 1.01 65.98
N LYS A 426 18.00 0.73 67.20
CA LYS A 426 16.59 0.58 67.58
C LYS A 426 15.77 1.78 67.09
N PHE A 427 15.00 1.61 66.03
CA PHE A 427 14.06 2.63 65.55
C PHE A 427 12.69 2.40 66.20
N ASN A 428 12.20 3.40 66.92
CA ASN A 428 10.92 3.36 67.62
C ASN A 428 9.81 3.84 66.65
N TYR A 429 9.21 2.95 65.86
CA TYR A 429 8.02 3.28 65.06
C TYR A 429 6.85 2.39 65.44
N CYS A 430 5.63 2.93 65.42
CA CYS A 430 4.42 2.14 65.61
C CYS A 430 4.23 1.18 64.42
N PRO A 431 4.09 -0.13 64.65
CA PRO A 431 3.95 -1.12 63.58
C PRO A 431 2.64 -0.99 62.79
N GLU A 432 1.59 -0.40 63.37
CA GLU A 432 0.32 -0.23 62.67
C GLU A 432 0.28 1.01 61.78
N CYS A 433 0.67 2.18 62.30
CA CYS A 433 0.48 3.45 61.60
C CYS A 433 1.79 4.07 61.09
N GLY A 434 2.94 3.49 61.42
CA GLY A 434 4.25 4.00 61.00
C GLY A 434 4.70 5.29 61.68
N GLN A 435 3.98 5.77 62.70
CA GLN A 435 4.37 6.98 63.42
C GLN A 435 5.58 6.75 64.32
N GLU A 436 6.49 7.73 64.34
CA GLU A 436 7.67 7.73 65.20
C GLU A 436 7.27 7.89 66.68
N LEU A 437 7.82 7.04 67.54
CA LEU A 437 7.59 7.03 68.97
C LEU A 437 8.71 7.82 69.66
N PHE A 438 8.37 9.00 70.15
CA PHE A 438 9.33 9.94 70.74
C PHE A 438 10.00 9.42 72.04
N HIS A 439 9.41 8.45 72.75
CA HIS A 439 10.02 7.82 73.93
C HIS A 439 9.81 6.29 73.95
N LYS A 440 10.81 5.56 74.47
CA LYS A 440 10.82 4.09 74.56
C LYS A 440 9.87 3.50 75.60
N GLU A 441 9.24 4.32 76.43
CA GLU A 441 8.44 3.87 77.58
C GLU A 441 6.92 3.94 77.34
N TYR A 442 6.47 4.34 76.15
CA TYR A 442 5.05 4.40 75.86
C TYR A 442 4.47 3.00 75.65
N LYS A 443 3.52 2.62 76.52
CA LYS A 443 2.73 1.39 76.37
C LYS A 443 1.75 1.47 75.19
N PHE A 444 1.41 2.66 74.69
CA PHE A 444 0.44 2.83 73.61
C PHE A 444 0.91 3.88 72.60
N CYS A 445 0.59 3.68 71.31
CA CYS A 445 0.83 4.67 70.28
C CYS A 445 -0.10 5.88 70.46
N SER A 446 0.45 7.09 70.45
CA SER A 446 -0.30 8.33 70.61
C SER A 446 -1.27 8.66 69.46
N ASN A 447 -1.14 7.99 68.30
CA ASN A 447 -1.97 8.27 67.13
C ASN A 447 -3.08 7.24 66.92
N CYS A 448 -2.75 5.94 66.94
CA CYS A 448 -3.74 4.89 66.73
C CYS A 448 -4.18 4.16 68.00
N GLY A 449 -3.57 4.44 69.16
CA GLY A 449 -3.90 3.78 70.42
C GLY A 449 -3.42 2.33 70.53
N PHE A 450 -2.68 1.82 69.53
CA PHE A 450 -2.16 0.45 69.53
C PHE A 450 -1.20 0.20 70.70
N GLU A 451 -1.41 -0.89 71.45
CA GLU A 451 -0.57 -1.27 72.58
C GLU A 451 0.78 -1.81 72.10
N LEU A 452 1.85 -1.10 72.45
CA LEU A 452 3.21 -1.44 72.10
C LEU A 452 3.73 -2.43 73.14
N ARG A 453 3.89 -3.69 72.75
CA ARG A 453 4.62 -4.70 73.53
C ARG A 453 6.13 -4.44 73.37
N ILE A 454 6.66 -3.47 74.11
CA ILE A 454 8.09 -3.09 74.13
C ILE A 454 8.85 -3.91 75.17
#